data_AF-A0A7X5I6G6-F1
#
_entry.id   AF-A0A7X5I6G6-F1
#
_cell.length_a   1.000
_cell.length_b   1.000
_cell.length_c   1.000
_cell.angle_alpha   90.00
_cell.angle_beta   90.00
_cell.angle_gamma   90.00
#
_symmetry.space_group_name_H-M   'P 1'
#
loop_
_entity.id
_entity.type
_entity.pdbx_description
1 polymer ?
#
loop_
_entity_poly.entity_id
_entity_poly.type
_entity_poly.pdbx_seq_one_letter_code
_entity_poly.pdbx_strand_id
1 'polypeptide(L)'
;MSNHTRYHMKKNSWFVLALLFAGVMAACKKELPTEFPKAGAAGGGALSSSRETGDPVSDPEIAQPAEQTAAQPEDADAKQEQPAGDPAGPPAQGAAQAQKEDILKKRFGESCIAEQTFEAELSEYSSPVFFVPFAPSGDNPEFTVRLMQGEQVLAEIHPYVPAGLSGQAFQSLDAVSFYDVNYDGNTDVVWIATYGTTSAASVYYGYDGDTEESAPYFVAQEALSDQISARVTPLTIPEIRTFLSGGKKNGRFSGWQEAYEAVGRLCELEASEETMYDLIYFDADDIPELVAGVNGYYTSLYTYSGGTVYPLMDGWRYGAMGNAGYEYCPRGNRLRNYNSDYAGAIMYATYMEIGDSHTMNTVAEIKTVNFDDVNQNGMPDEDEMDSIGRYGVSYINGREATQEECAALDAGEYVFIQGTKTFEELRNALR
;
A
#
# COMPACT_ATOMS: atom_id res chain seq x y z
N MET A 1 -18.60 56.31 27.25
CA MET A 1 -17.14 56.54 27.38
C MET A 1 -16.45 55.31 26.84
N SER A 2 -15.62 55.54 25.83
CA SER A 2 -14.87 54.57 25.04
C SER A 2 -13.97 53.70 25.91
N ASN A 3 -13.87 52.41 25.59
CA ASN A 3 -12.61 51.68 25.63
C ASN A 3 -12.69 50.53 24.61
N HIS A 4 -12.19 50.83 23.41
CA HIS A 4 -11.80 49.85 22.41
C HIS A 4 -10.55 49.10 22.89
N THR A 5 -10.64 47.78 22.98
CA THR A 5 -9.45 46.93 22.90
C THR A 5 -9.67 45.92 21.78
N ARG A 6 -9.02 46.19 20.64
CA ARG A 6 -8.96 45.34 19.46
C ARG A 6 -8.25 44.03 19.84
N TYR A 7 -8.92 42.90 19.62
CA TYR A 7 -8.24 41.61 19.52
C TYR A 7 -7.64 41.50 18.13
N HIS A 8 -6.31 41.61 18.06
CA HIS A 8 -5.52 41.25 16.88
C HIS A 8 -5.47 39.72 16.78
N MET A 9 -6.09 39.15 15.74
CA MET A 9 -5.75 37.81 15.27
C MET A 9 -4.30 37.85 14.76
N LYS A 10 -3.37 37.21 15.48
CA LYS A 10 -2.07 36.84 14.92
C LYS A 10 -2.29 35.60 14.05
N LYS A 11 -2.27 35.81 12.73
CA LYS A 11 -1.96 34.76 11.75
C LYS A 11 -0.51 34.33 11.99
N ASN A 12 -0.30 33.22 12.70
CA ASN A 12 1.01 32.59 12.74
C ASN A 12 1.14 31.71 11.50
N SER A 13 1.59 32.34 10.42
CA SER A 13 2.24 31.67 9.30
C SER A 13 3.61 31.21 9.79
N TRP A 14 3.78 29.92 10.09
CA TRP A 14 5.10 29.33 10.22
C TRP A 14 5.29 28.31 9.10
N PHE A 15 5.75 28.82 7.97
CA PHE A 15 6.49 28.05 6.98
C PHE A 15 7.80 27.63 7.65
N VAL A 16 7.90 26.39 8.08
CA VAL A 16 9.19 25.75 8.35
C VAL A 16 9.58 25.07 7.05
N LEU A 17 10.46 25.73 6.30
CA LEU A 17 11.16 25.19 5.16
C LEU A 17 12.13 24.12 5.68
N ALA A 18 11.68 22.88 5.79
CA ALA A 18 12.57 21.75 5.98
C ALA A 18 13.20 21.41 4.62
N LEU A 19 14.44 21.88 4.43
CA LEU A 19 15.35 21.35 3.42
C LEU A 19 15.63 19.88 3.78
N LEU A 20 14.82 18.97 3.24
CA LEU A 20 15.15 17.56 3.21
C LEU A 20 16.29 17.39 2.20
N PHE A 21 17.46 17.08 2.74
CA PHE A 21 18.55 16.45 2.02
C PHE A 21 18.00 15.16 1.39
N ALA A 22 17.71 15.19 0.09
CA ALA A 22 17.57 13.97 -0.70
C ALA A 22 19.00 13.50 -1.04
N GLY A 23 19.58 12.76 -0.10
CA GLY A 23 20.84 12.07 -0.24
C GLY A 23 20.82 10.91 0.73
N VAL A 24 20.92 9.70 0.17
CA VAL A 24 20.95 8.39 0.84
C VAL A 24 19.57 7.80 1.18
N MET A 25 18.89 7.29 0.14
CA MET A 25 18.29 5.94 0.24
C MET A 25 19.24 4.99 -0.49
N ALA A 26 20.41 4.75 0.12
CA ALA A 26 21.20 3.58 -0.20
C ALA A 26 20.41 2.37 0.33
N ALA A 27 19.71 1.70 -0.57
CA ALA A 27 19.20 0.37 -0.32
C ALA A 27 20.34 -0.48 0.27
N CYS A 28 20.02 -1.21 1.34
CA CYS A 28 20.93 -2.07 2.07
C CYS A 28 21.92 -2.78 1.14
N LYS A 29 23.21 -2.74 1.52
CA LYS A 29 24.25 -3.66 1.03
C LYS A 29 23.74 -5.11 1.13
N LYS A 30 23.17 -5.62 0.06
CA LYS A 30 23.28 -7.02 -0.34
C LYS A 30 24.16 -7.02 -1.57
N GLU A 31 25.23 -7.80 -1.51
CA GLU A 31 26.16 -7.97 -2.61
C GLU A 31 25.39 -8.37 -3.86
N LEU A 32 25.43 -7.53 -4.89
CA LEU A 32 24.88 -7.83 -6.20
C LEU A 32 25.69 -8.98 -6.83
N PRO A 33 25.04 -9.97 -7.46
CA PRO A 33 25.74 -11.06 -8.12
C PRO A 33 26.62 -10.52 -9.26
N THR A 34 27.87 -10.98 -9.31
CA THR A 34 28.91 -10.53 -10.25
C THR A 34 28.89 -11.23 -11.61
N GLU A 35 27.94 -12.14 -11.87
CA GLU A 35 27.89 -12.91 -13.12
C GLU A 35 26.48 -13.03 -13.70
N PHE A 36 26.33 -12.64 -14.97
CA PHE A 36 25.14 -12.89 -15.78
C PHE A 36 25.19 -14.30 -16.42
N PRO A 37 24.08 -15.06 -16.50
CA PRO A 37 24.00 -16.23 -17.36
C PRO A 37 23.91 -15.82 -18.84
N LYS A 38 24.69 -16.50 -19.69
CA LYS A 38 24.72 -16.28 -21.15
C LYS A 38 23.38 -16.68 -21.80
N ALA A 39 22.81 -15.76 -22.58
CA ALA A 39 21.69 -16.05 -23.48
C ALA A 39 22.09 -17.08 -24.56
N GLY A 40 21.40 -18.22 -24.58
CA GLY A 40 21.55 -19.25 -25.61
C GLY A 40 20.55 -19.04 -26.74
N ALA A 41 21.05 -18.77 -27.94
CA ALA A 41 20.28 -18.61 -29.17
C ALA A 41 19.62 -19.92 -29.63
N ALA A 42 18.40 -19.79 -30.16
CA ALA A 42 17.65 -20.84 -30.81
C ALA A 42 18.33 -21.36 -32.10
N GLY A 43 18.25 -22.66 -32.34
CA GLY A 43 18.61 -23.30 -33.61
C GLY A 43 18.10 -24.74 -33.67
N GLY A 44 17.10 -24.98 -34.51
CA GLY A 44 16.46 -26.28 -34.68
C GLY A 44 17.26 -27.31 -35.49
N GLY A 45 16.87 -28.58 -35.37
CA GLY A 45 17.36 -29.67 -36.22
C GLY A 45 16.97 -31.04 -35.68
N ALA A 46 15.93 -31.64 -36.24
CA ALA A 46 15.50 -33.00 -35.98
C ALA A 46 16.47 -34.03 -36.58
N LEU A 47 16.67 -35.18 -35.91
CA LEU A 47 16.79 -36.51 -36.53
C LEU A 47 16.78 -37.63 -35.48
N SER A 48 16.26 -38.77 -35.91
CA SER A 48 15.60 -39.83 -35.14
C SER A 48 16.45 -41.09 -34.88
N SER A 49 15.85 -41.96 -34.06
CA SER A 49 16.06 -43.42 -33.90
C SER A 49 17.12 -43.81 -32.86
N SER A 50 16.92 -44.82 -32.00
CA SER A 50 16.00 -45.95 -32.02
C SER A 50 15.83 -46.56 -30.61
N ARG A 51 14.66 -47.16 -30.40
CA ARG A 51 14.19 -47.96 -29.25
C ARG A 51 15.16 -49.06 -28.79
N GLU A 52 15.14 -49.34 -27.49
CA GLU A 52 14.89 -50.70 -27.01
C GLU A 52 14.07 -50.67 -25.70
N THR A 53 13.16 -51.63 -25.62
CA THR A 53 12.00 -51.75 -24.72
C THR A 53 12.28 -52.65 -23.52
N GLY A 54 11.67 -52.35 -22.38
CA GLY A 54 11.53 -53.28 -21.26
C GLY A 54 10.64 -52.71 -20.14
N ASP A 55 9.33 -52.95 -20.21
CA ASP A 55 8.35 -52.79 -19.12
C ASP A 55 8.35 -54.05 -18.20
N PRO A 56 7.54 -54.13 -17.12
CA PRO A 56 7.43 -53.24 -15.95
C PRO A 56 7.45 -54.05 -14.63
N VAL A 57 7.92 -53.50 -13.50
CA VAL A 57 7.59 -54.06 -12.16
C VAL A 57 7.51 -52.94 -11.11
N SER A 58 6.27 -52.71 -10.66
CA SER A 58 5.76 -52.42 -9.30
C SER A 58 6.55 -51.57 -8.30
N ASP A 59 5.81 -50.59 -7.74
CA ASP A 59 6.11 -49.73 -6.58
C ASP A 59 6.79 -50.42 -5.38
N PRO A 60 7.54 -49.63 -4.61
CA PRO A 60 7.04 -49.33 -3.27
C PRO A 60 7.05 -47.83 -2.92
N GLU A 61 5.87 -47.41 -2.50
CA GLU A 61 5.51 -46.36 -1.53
C GLU A 61 6.61 -45.97 -0.53
N ILE A 62 7.10 -44.72 -0.60
CA ILE A 62 7.69 -43.97 0.53
C ILE A 62 7.31 -42.48 0.45
N ALA A 63 6.33 -42.13 1.29
CA ALA A 63 6.12 -40.90 2.06
C ALA A 63 6.45 -39.52 1.43
N GLN A 64 5.38 -38.81 1.09
CA GLN A 64 5.31 -37.35 0.98
C GLN A 64 5.51 -36.70 2.38
N PRO A 65 6.27 -35.61 2.51
CA PRO A 65 6.19 -34.75 3.70
C PRO A 65 4.86 -33.99 3.69
N ALA A 66 4.13 -34.10 4.79
CA ALA A 66 2.81 -33.52 5.01
C ALA A 66 2.78 -32.01 4.76
N GLU A 67 1.88 -31.57 3.88
CA GLU A 67 1.31 -30.24 3.90
C GLU A 67 0.65 -30.01 5.27
N GLN A 68 1.23 -29.14 6.08
CA GLN A 68 0.50 -28.54 7.19
C GLN A 68 -0.45 -27.50 6.61
N THR A 69 -1.64 -27.97 6.24
CA THR A 69 -2.82 -27.13 6.06
C THR A 69 -3.16 -26.51 7.41
N ALA A 70 -2.64 -25.32 7.68
CA ALA A 70 -3.17 -24.46 8.72
C ALA A 70 -4.52 -23.95 8.23
N ALA A 71 -5.59 -24.63 8.65
CA ALA A 71 -6.95 -24.11 8.51
C ALA A 71 -7.03 -22.77 9.26
N GLN A 72 -7.13 -21.68 8.51
CA GLN A 72 -7.47 -20.36 9.05
C GLN A 72 -8.95 -20.39 9.47
N PRO A 73 -9.32 -19.83 10.62
CA PRO A 73 -10.71 -19.78 11.03
C PRO A 73 -11.46 -18.74 10.18
N GLU A 74 -12.38 -19.23 9.35
CA GLU A 74 -13.49 -18.43 8.84
C GLU A 74 -14.43 -18.04 9.99
N ASP A 75 -15.05 -16.87 9.85
CA ASP A 75 -16.18 -16.33 10.61
C ASP A 75 -15.96 -15.83 12.06
N ALA A 76 -15.68 -14.53 12.15
CA ALA A 76 -16.21 -13.68 13.22
C ALA A 76 -16.90 -12.44 12.62
N ASP A 77 -17.87 -12.66 11.73
CA ASP A 77 -18.93 -11.66 11.49
C ASP A 77 -19.85 -11.73 12.72
N ALA A 78 -19.72 -10.78 13.64
CA ALA A 78 -20.65 -10.64 14.75
C ALA A 78 -22.03 -10.26 14.20
N LYS A 79 -22.84 -11.26 13.86
CA LYS A 79 -24.26 -11.09 13.50
C LYS A 79 -25.00 -10.46 14.68
N GLN A 80 -25.40 -9.20 14.54
CA GLN A 80 -26.55 -8.68 15.28
C GLN A 80 -27.82 -9.06 14.49
N GLU A 81 -28.53 -10.09 14.97
CA GLU A 81 -29.92 -10.32 14.57
C GLU A 81 -30.80 -9.20 15.14
N GLN A 82 -31.47 -8.44 14.27
CA GLN A 82 -32.61 -7.61 14.67
C GLN A 82 -33.77 -8.50 15.10
N PRO A 83 -34.31 -8.37 16.33
CA PRO A 83 -35.55 -9.05 16.68
C PRO A 83 -36.74 -8.21 16.18
N ALA A 84 -37.44 -8.73 15.18
CA ALA A 84 -38.84 -8.36 14.95
C ALA A 84 -39.68 -8.80 16.17
N GLY A 85 -40.59 -7.92 16.60
CA GLY A 85 -41.15 -7.89 17.94
C GLY A 85 -42.02 -9.08 18.37
N ASP A 86 -41.86 -9.49 19.64
CA ASP A 86 -42.86 -9.44 20.73
C ASP A 86 -42.20 -9.85 22.07
N PRO A 87 -42.79 -9.58 23.25
CA PRO A 87 -42.02 -9.20 24.45
C PRO A 87 -41.57 -10.37 25.35
N ALA A 88 -40.45 -10.12 26.05
CA ALA A 88 -39.84 -10.87 27.15
C ALA A 88 -38.86 -12.02 26.77
N GLY A 89 -37.59 -11.67 26.58
CA GLY A 89 -36.45 -12.61 26.64
C GLY A 89 -36.00 -12.91 28.08
N PRO A 90 -35.29 -14.03 28.35
CA PRO A 90 -34.97 -14.50 29.70
C PRO A 90 -33.85 -13.68 30.37
N PRO A 91 -33.87 -13.50 31.70
CA PRO A 91 -32.97 -12.61 32.45
C PRO A 91 -31.48 -13.03 32.53
N ALA A 92 -31.09 -14.17 31.97
CA ALA A 92 -29.74 -14.74 32.15
C ALA A 92 -28.67 -14.16 31.21
N GLN A 93 -29.03 -13.73 30.00
CA GLN A 93 -28.06 -13.18 29.03
C GLN A 93 -27.61 -11.76 29.40
N GLY A 94 -28.52 -10.91 29.90
CA GLY A 94 -28.18 -9.55 30.32
C GLY A 94 -27.25 -9.49 31.54
N ALA A 95 -27.34 -10.47 32.45
CA ALA A 95 -26.49 -10.51 33.65
C ALA A 95 -25.03 -10.87 33.33
N ALA A 96 -24.79 -11.77 32.37
CA ALA A 96 -23.45 -12.15 31.95
C ALA A 96 -22.77 -11.04 31.12
N GLN A 97 -23.53 -10.35 30.27
CA GLN A 97 -23.07 -9.20 29.50
C GLN A 97 -22.62 -8.06 30.42
N ALA A 98 -23.47 -7.68 31.39
CA ALA A 98 -23.15 -6.63 32.36
C ALA A 98 -21.91 -6.96 33.21
N GLN A 99 -21.74 -8.22 33.60
CA GLN A 99 -20.52 -8.65 34.32
C GLN A 99 -19.26 -8.53 33.46
N LYS A 100 -19.33 -8.89 32.17
CA LYS A 100 -18.22 -8.73 31.23
C LYS A 100 -17.85 -7.25 31.07
N GLU A 101 -18.85 -6.38 30.89
CA GLU A 101 -18.65 -4.94 30.77
C GLU A 101 -18.00 -4.34 32.02
N ASP A 102 -18.46 -4.73 33.21
CA ASP A 102 -17.86 -4.31 34.48
C ASP A 102 -16.38 -4.75 34.61
N ILE A 103 -16.04 -5.96 34.13
CA ILE A 103 -14.66 -6.45 34.13
C ILE A 103 -13.79 -5.60 33.19
N LEU A 104 -14.28 -5.30 31.99
CA LEU A 104 -13.55 -4.50 31.00
C LEU A 104 -13.36 -3.06 31.48
N LYS A 105 -14.38 -2.43 32.08
CA LYS A 105 -14.26 -1.09 32.67
C LYS A 105 -13.31 -1.06 33.86
N LYS A 106 -13.31 -2.08 34.72
CA LYS A 106 -12.31 -2.20 35.80
C LYS A 106 -10.88 -2.34 35.27
N ARG A 107 -10.71 -3.01 34.13
CA ARG A 107 -9.39 -3.25 33.53
C ARG A 107 -8.87 -2.03 32.77
N PHE A 108 -9.70 -1.41 31.94
CA PHE A 108 -9.28 -0.38 31.00
C PHE A 108 -9.70 1.04 31.41
N GLY A 109 -10.60 1.18 32.38
CA GLY A 109 -11.12 2.46 32.87
C GLY A 109 -12.61 2.65 32.56
N GLU A 110 -13.26 3.52 33.32
CA GLU A 110 -14.71 3.78 33.21
C GLU A 110 -15.14 4.39 31.88
N SER A 111 -14.23 5.09 31.17
CA SER A 111 -14.49 5.65 29.84
C SER A 111 -14.40 4.63 28.71
N CYS A 112 -14.01 3.38 28.99
CA CYS A 112 -13.99 2.29 28.01
C CYS A 112 -15.42 1.99 27.53
N ILE A 113 -15.60 1.97 26.20
CA ILE A 113 -16.84 1.53 25.53
C ILE A 113 -16.82 -0.01 25.51
N ALA A 114 -17.17 -0.61 26.64
CA ALA A 114 -16.95 -2.04 26.90
C ALA A 114 -17.67 -2.96 25.91
N GLU A 115 -18.81 -2.54 25.37
CA GLU A 115 -19.55 -3.25 24.34
C GLU A 115 -18.79 -3.36 23.00
N GLN A 116 -17.82 -2.47 22.75
CA GLN A 116 -16.95 -2.45 21.58
C GLN A 116 -15.49 -2.77 21.93
N THR A 117 -15.25 -3.39 23.09
CA THR A 117 -13.90 -3.81 23.52
C THR A 117 -13.74 -5.32 23.42
N PHE A 118 -12.78 -5.76 22.62
CA PHE A 118 -12.52 -7.17 22.36
C PHE A 118 -11.09 -7.41 21.85
N GLU A 119 -10.67 -8.68 21.85
CA GLU A 119 -9.40 -9.09 21.25
C GLU A 119 -9.55 -9.19 19.73
N ALA A 120 -8.56 -8.69 19.00
CA ALA A 120 -8.46 -8.75 17.55
C ALA A 120 -7.10 -9.32 17.13
N GLU A 121 -7.11 -10.12 16.08
CA GLU A 121 -5.90 -10.55 15.37
C GLU A 121 -5.66 -9.55 14.24
N LEU A 122 -4.53 -8.84 14.32
CA LEU A 122 -4.10 -7.91 13.28
C LEU A 122 -2.72 -8.38 12.80
N SER A 123 -2.49 -8.32 11.49
CA SER A 123 -1.28 -8.86 10.83
C SER A 123 0.02 -8.24 11.33
N GLU A 124 -0.03 -6.99 11.80
CA GLU A 124 1.11 -6.23 12.29
C GLU A 124 1.60 -6.69 13.68
N TYR A 125 0.83 -7.55 14.36
CA TYR A 125 1.16 -8.04 15.69
C TYR A 125 1.26 -9.58 15.73
N SER A 126 2.33 -10.06 16.35
CA SER A 126 2.58 -11.51 16.53
C SER A 126 1.62 -12.23 17.48
N SER A 127 0.81 -11.48 18.23
CA SER A 127 -0.21 -12.04 19.13
C SER A 127 -1.42 -11.12 19.22
N PRO A 128 -2.61 -11.64 19.60
CA PRO A 128 -3.83 -10.83 19.65
C PRO A 128 -3.67 -9.57 20.49
N VAL A 129 -4.32 -8.50 20.06
CA VAL A 129 -4.34 -7.21 20.74
C VAL A 129 -5.76 -6.88 21.20
N PHE A 130 -5.91 -6.18 22.32
CA PHE A 130 -7.19 -5.59 22.70
C PHE A 130 -7.42 -4.32 21.91
N PHE A 131 -8.51 -4.27 21.15
CA PHE A 131 -9.09 -3.05 20.63
C PHE A 131 -9.93 -2.40 21.72
N VAL A 132 -9.51 -1.23 22.20
CA VAL A 132 -10.14 -0.55 23.35
C VAL A 132 -10.56 0.87 22.96
N PRO A 133 -11.84 1.07 22.58
CA PRO A 133 -12.40 2.39 22.36
C PRO A 133 -12.72 3.10 23.68
N PHE A 134 -12.36 4.38 23.76
CA PHE A 134 -12.62 5.27 24.89
C PHE A 134 -13.56 6.39 24.48
N ALA A 135 -14.68 6.51 25.19
CA ALA A 135 -15.59 7.65 25.05
C ALA A 135 -14.95 8.94 25.59
N PRO A 136 -15.36 10.12 25.08
CA PRO A 136 -14.99 11.40 25.65
C PRO A 136 -15.22 11.45 27.17
N SER A 137 -14.25 11.98 27.90
CA SER A 137 -14.21 12.09 29.35
C SER A 137 -13.56 13.41 29.77
N GLY A 138 -13.52 13.69 31.08
CA GLY A 138 -12.85 14.88 31.60
C GLY A 138 -11.34 14.91 31.32
N ASP A 139 -10.70 13.73 31.24
CA ASP A 139 -9.26 13.58 31.03
C ASP A 139 -8.89 13.52 29.55
N ASN A 140 -9.78 12.96 28.71
CA ASN A 140 -9.64 12.97 27.26
C ASN A 140 -10.96 13.45 26.62
N PRO A 141 -11.02 14.69 26.12
CA PRO A 141 -12.26 15.27 25.60
C PRO A 141 -12.70 14.68 24.25
N GLU A 142 -11.87 13.83 23.63
CA GLU A 142 -12.13 13.23 22.33
C GLU A 142 -12.34 11.71 22.46
N PHE A 143 -13.08 11.15 21.51
CA PHE A 143 -13.12 9.70 21.31
C PHE A 143 -11.70 9.25 20.89
N THR A 144 -11.25 8.09 21.34
CA THR A 144 -9.92 7.57 20.99
C THR A 144 -9.93 6.06 21.08
N VAL A 145 -9.17 5.39 20.23
CA VAL A 145 -8.99 3.94 20.29
C VAL A 145 -7.55 3.63 20.69
N ARG A 146 -7.35 2.65 21.57
CA ARG A 146 -6.04 2.10 21.87
C ARG A 146 -5.97 0.63 21.51
N LEU A 147 -4.84 0.23 20.94
CA LEU A 147 -4.46 -1.16 20.78
C LEU A 147 -3.55 -1.55 21.94
N MET A 148 -3.92 -2.57 22.69
CA MET A 148 -3.27 -2.90 23.97
C MET A 148 -2.91 -4.38 24.10
N GLN A 149 -1.75 -4.66 24.70
CA GLN A 149 -1.39 -5.99 25.19
C GLN A 149 -1.08 -5.91 26.69
N GLY A 150 -1.87 -6.61 27.50
CA GLY A 150 -1.80 -6.46 28.96
C GLY A 150 -2.20 -5.04 29.37
N GLU A 151 -1.26 -4.30 29.97
CA GLU A 151 -1.38 -2.88 30.35
C GLU A 151 -0.62 -1.95 29.38
N GLN A 152 0.15 -2.51 28.44
CA GLN A 152 0.94 -1.73 27.48
C GLN A 152 0.05 -1.24 26.35
N VAL A 153 0.12 0.08 26.07
CA VAL A 153 -0.44 0.68 24.86
C VAL A 153 0.56 0.50 23.73
N LEU A 154 0.14 -0.20 22.68
CA LEU A 154 0.96 -0.47 21.49
C LEU A 154 0.77 0.60 20.42
N ALA A 155 -0.48 1.02 20.22
CA ALA A 155 -0.83 2.10 19.31
C ALA A 155 -2.06 2.87 19.82
N GLU A 156 -2.17 4.12 19.40
CA GLU A 156 -3.34 4.97 19.64
C GLU A 156 -3.84 5.49 18.29
N ILE A 157 -5.13 5.27 18.01
CA ILE A 157 -5.80 5.70 16.78
C ILE A 157 -6.71 6.87 17.13
N HIS A 158 -6.37 8.05 16.62
CA HIS A 158 -7.19 9.24 16.76
C HIS A 158 -8.31 9.24 15.71
N PRO A 159 -9.55 9.61 16.09
CA PRO A 159 -10.66 9.56 15.16
C PRO A 159 -10.58 10.65 14.12
N TYR A 160 -10.82 10.26 12.87
CA TYR A 160 -11.11 11.17 11.79
C TYR A 160 -12.59 11.53 11.87
N VAL A 161 -12.87 12.82 12.05
CA VAL A 161 -14.23 13.36 12.04
C VAL A 161 -14.39 14.18 10.75
N PRO A 162 -15.28 13.76 9.83
CA PRO A 162 -15.57 14.52 8.62
C PRO A 162 -15.84 16.00 8.92
N ALA A 163 -15.36 16.90 8.06
CA ALA A 163 -15.43 18.35 8.32
C ALA A 163 -16.87 18.85 8.59
N GLY A 164 -17.87 18.26 7.93
CA GLY A 164 -19.29 18.56 8.14
C GLY A 164 -19.85 18.16 9.51
N LEU A 165 -19.13 17.29 10.25
CA LEU A 165 -19.47 16.82 11.59
C LEU A 165 -18.54 17.41 12.67
N SER A 166 -17.58 18.26 12.28
CA SER A 166 -16.67 18.89 13.23
C SER A 166 -17.42 19.67 14.31
N GLY A 167 -17.06 19.43 15.57
CA GLY A 167 -17.71 20.04 16.74
C GLY A 167 -19.01 19.38 17.19
N GLN A 168 -19.51 18.37 16.47
CA GLN A 168 -20.61 17.53 16.95
C GLN A 168 -20.09 16.58 18.04
N ALA A 169 -20.91 16.35 19.07
CA ALA A 169 -20.55 15.45 20.15
C ALA A 169 -20.61 14.00 19.68
N PHE A 170 -19.54 13.24 19.92
CA PHE A 170 -19.54 11.78 19.79
C PHE A 170 -20.68 11.18 20.62
N GLN A 171 -21.47 10.29 20.02
CA GLN A 171 -22.57 9.59 20.67
C GLN A 171 -22.26 8.10 20.86
N SER A 172 -21.79 7.43 19.82
CA SER A 172 -21.57 5.99 19.84
C SER A 172 -20.56 5.55 18.77
N LEU A 173 -19.92 4.42 19.06
CA LEU A 173 -19.21 3.61 18.08
C LEU A 173 -20.15 2.45 17.69
N ASP A 174 -20.67 2.50 16.47
CA ASP A 174 -21.79 1.67 16.03
C ASP A 174 -21.31 0.32 15.46
N ALA A 175 -20.20 0.34 14.73
CA ALA A 175 -19.59 -0.88 14.17
C ALA A 175 -18.09 -0.71 13.96
N VAL A 176 -17.37 -1.82 13.98
CA VAL A 176 -15.93 -1.93 13.70
C VAL A 176 -15.69 -3.21 12.89
N SER A 177 -14.73 -3.16 11.98
CA SER A 177 -14.26 -4.32 11.23
C SER A 177 -12.77 -4.20 10.92
N PHE A 178 -12.11 -5.36 10.89
CA PHE A 178 -10.68 -5.51 10.60
C PHE A 178 -10.51 -6.35 9.35
N TYR A 179 -9.94 -5.76 8.32
CA TYR A 179 -9.65 -6.43 7.04
C TYR A 179 -8.74 -5.55 6.20
N ASP A 180 -7.96 -6.18 5.35
CA ASP A 180 -7.11 -5.51 4.36
C ASP A 180 -8.01 -4.89 3.26
N VAL A 181 -8.12 -3.55 3.29
CA VAL A 181 -8.94 -2.73 2.41
C VAL A 181 -8.16 -2.40 1.13
N ASN A 182 -6.89 -2.01 1.25
CA ASN A 182 -6.04 -1.58 0.13
C ASN A 182 -5.23 -2.70 -0.54
N TYR A 183 -5.32 -3.92 -0.01
CA TYR A 183 -4.67 -5.13 -0.49
C TYR A 183 -3.14 -5.10 -0.36
N ASP A 184 -2.62 -4.40 0.65
CA ASP A 184 -1.17 -4.30 0.91
C ASP A 184 -0.64 -5.43 1.82
N GLY A 185 -1.53 -6.30 2.32
CA GLY A 185 -1.20 -7.39 3.23
C GLY A 185 -1.27 -7.04 4.71
N ASN A 186 -1.51 -5.77 5.05
CA ASN A 186 -1.73 -5.29 6.42
C ASN A 186 -3.23 -5.25 6.76
N THR A 187 -3.54 -5.20 8.05
CA THR A 187 -4.91 -5.22 8.54
C THR A 187 -5.38 -3.79 8.72
N ASP A 188 -6.33 -3.37 7.89
CA ASP A 188 -6.94 -2.05 8.03
C ASP A 188 -8.10 -2.06 9.03
N VAL A 189 -8.44 -0.86 9.51
CA VAL A 189 -9.56 -0.65 10.41
C VAL A 189 -10.64 0.16 9.71
N VAL A 190 -11.85 -0.38 9.67
CA VAL A 190 -13.04 0.34 9.22
C VAL A 190 -14.02 0.41 10.37
N TRP A 191 -14.44 1.62 10.75
CA TRP A 191 -15.46 1.79 11.76
C TRP A 191 -16.53 2.78 11.36
N ILE A 192 -17.67 2.69 12.04
CA ILE A 192 -18.81 3.59 11.89
C ILE A 192 -19.09 4.17 13.27
N ALA A 193 -19.09 5.50 13.36
CA ALA A 193 -19.39 6.23 14.58
C ALA A 193 -20.46 7.28 14.33
N THR A 194 -21.27 7.54 15.35
CA THR A 194 -22.32 8.57 15.32
C THR A 194 -21.90 9.82 16.07
N TYR A 195 -21.97 10.95 15.37
CA TYR A 195 -21.73 12.29 15.92
C TYR A 195 -23.02 13.12 15.84
N GLY A 196 -23.52 13.57 16.98
CA GLY A 196 -24.84 14.20 17.08
C GLY A 196 -25.97 13.24 16.66
N THR A 197 -26.49 13.37 15.45
CA THR A 197 -27.52 12.45 14.91
C THR A 197 -27.10 11.80 13.59
N THR A 198 -25.83 11.94 13.22
CA THR A 198 -25.32 11.53 11.90
C THR A 198 -24.19 10.54 12.08
N SER A 199 -24.31 9.38 11.43
CA SER A 199 -23.26 8.37 11.38
C SER A 199 -22.29 8.66 10.23
N ALA A 200 -21.01 8.36 10.45
CA ALA A 200 -19.96 8.45 9.45
C ALA A 200 -19.03 7.23 9.56
N ALA A 201 -18.51 6.80 8.42
CA ALA A 201 -17.49 5.77 8.35
C ALA A 201 -16.09 6.40 8.31
N SER A 202 -15.13 5.74 8.95
CA SER A 202 -13.72 6.08 8.89
C SER A 202 -12.91 4.84 8.52
N VAL A 203 -11.97 5.00 7.60
CA VAL A 203 -11.03 3.96 7.16
C VAL A 203 -9.62 4.35 7.57
N TYR A 204 -8.87 3.40 8.11
CA TYR A 204 -7.49 3.56 8.53
C TYR A 204 -6.63 2.47 7.92
N TYR A 205 -5.60 2.87 7.17
CA TYR A 205 -4.63 1.91 6.66
C TYR A 205 -3.62 1.55 7.72
N GLY A 206 -3.44 0.24 7.93
CA GLY A 206 -2.47 -0.35 8.83
C GLY A 206 -1.10 -0.41 8.18
N TYR A 207 -0.07 -0.08 8.95
CA TYR A 207 1.32 -0.17 8.49
C TYR A 207 2.15 -0.84 9.58
N ASP A 208 3.01 -1.75 9.13
CA ASP A 208 4.13 -2.20 9.95
C ASP A 208 5.04 -1.02 10.33
N GLY A 209 5.79 -1.18 11.43
CA GLY A 209 6.78 -0.19 11.81
C GLY A 209 7.87 -0.02 10.75
N ASP A 210 8.21 1.22 10.42
CA ASP A 210 9.28 1.55 9.44
C ASP A 210 10.67 0.98 9.82
N THR A 211 10.85 0.60 11.08
CA THR A 211 12.06 -0.05 11.62
C THR A 211 11.64 -1.14 12.61
N GLU A 212 12.56 -2.07 12.92
CA GLU A 212 12.33 -3.09 13.98
C GLU A 212 11.96 -2.50 15.35
N GLU A 213 12.26 -1.21 15.58
CA GLU A 213 11.96 -0.50 16.83
C GLU A 213 10.69 0.36 16.74
N SER A 214 10.16 0.61 15.53
CA SER A 214 8.94 1.39 15.34
C SER A 214 7.71 0.51 15.57
N ALA A 215 6.73 1.03 16.30
CA ALA A 215 5.47 0.34 16.46
C ALA A 215 4.64 0.42 15.17
N PRO A 216 3.80 -0.59 14.89
CA PRO A 216 2.77 -0.47 13.87
C PRO A 216 1.86 0.75 14.11
N TYR A 217 1.39 1.35 13.03
CA TYR A 217 0.59 2.56 13.09
C TYR A 217 -0.56 2.54 12.07
N PHE A 218 -1.55 3.40 12.30
CA PHE A 218 -2.77 3.46 11.52
C PHE A 218 -3.02 4.88 11.01
N VAL A 219 -3.15 5.04 9.70
CA VAL A 219 -3.31 6.35 9.05
C VAL A 219 -4.72 6.49 8.49
N ALA A 220 -5.43 7.54 8.92
CA ALA A 220 -6.76 7.85 8.43
C ALA A 220 -6.73 8.18 6.93
N GLN A 221 -7.61 7.54 6.17
CA GLN A 221 -7.84 7.84 4.76
C GLN A 221 -9.03 8.79 4.63
N GLU A 222 -8.76 10.08 4.74
CA GLU A 222 -9.80 11.12 4.87
C GLU A 222 -10.74 11.16 3.67
N ALA A 223 -10.19 11.24 2.45
CA ALA A 223 -10.98 11.30 1.22
C ALA A 223 -11.84 10.05 1.05
N LEU A 224 -11.26 8.86 1.26
CA LEU A 224 -11.98 7.59 1.22
C LEU A 224 -13.11 7.54 2.25
N SER A 225 -12.83 7.96 3.48
CA SER A 225 -13.81 8.01 4.58
C SER A 225 -14.99 8.91 4.26
N ASP A 226 -14.71 10.10 3.72
CA ASP A 226 -15.74 11.06 3.30
C ASP A 226 -16.61 10.49 2.16
N GLN A 227 -15.99 9.89 1.14
CA GLN A 227 -16.72 9.34 -0.01
C GLN A 227 -17.58 8.14 0.39
N ILE A 228 -17.08 7.25 1.25
CA ILE A 228 -17.86 6.12 1.79
C ILE A 228 -19.06 6.64 2.57
N SER A 229 -18.83 7.58 3.49
CA SER A 229 -19.88 8.17 4.32
C SER A 229 -20.97 8.84 3.49
N ALA A 230 -20.62 9.42 2.33
CA ALA A 230 -21.55 10.11 1.45
C ALA A 230 -22.31 9.18 0.49
N ARG A 231 -21.70 8.07 0.04
CA ARG A 231 -22.21 7.25 -1.07
C ARG A 231 -22.83 5.92 -0.65
N VAL A 232 -22.47 5.38 0.51
CA VAL A 232 -22.98 4.08 0.97
C VAL A 232 -24.28 4.25 1.76
N THR A 233 -25.36 3.59 1.33
CA THR A 233 -26.65 3.61 2.02
C THR A 233 -27.36 2.26 1.86
N PRO A 234 -27.67 1.53 2.96
CA PRO A 234 -27.44 1.90 4.36
C PRO A 234 -25.96 1.84 4.76
N LEU A 235 -25.50 2.76 5.62
CA LEU A 235 -24.11 2.80 6.08
C LEU A 235 -23.85 1.66 7.09
N THR A 236 -23.34 0.54 6.59
CA THR A 236 -23.01 -0.65 7.38
C THR A 236 -21.72 -1.28 6.84
N ILE A 237 -20.97 -2.02 7.66
CA ILE A 237 -19.72 -2.68 7.23
C ILE A 237 -19.91 -3.58 5.99
N PRO A 238 -20.94 -4.44 5.89
CA PRO A 238 -21.14 -5.26 4.70
C PRO A 238 -21.41 -4.46 3.43
N GLU A 239 -22.15 -3.35 3.53
CA GLU A 239 -22.45 -2.47 2.39
C GLU A 239 -21.21 -1.67 1.97
N ILE A 240 -20.38 -1.23 2.92
CA ILE A 240 -19.07 -0.60 2.63
C ILE A 240 -18.19 -1.60 1.88
N ARG A 241 -18.07 -2.83 2.38
CA ARG A 241 -17.27 -3.88 1.72
C ARG A 241 -17.81 -4.22 0.33
N THR A 242 -19.14 -4.27 0.18
CA THR A 242 -19.79 -4.47 -1.13
C THR A 242 -19.49 -3.33 -2.10
N PHE A 243 -19.54 -2.09 -1.62
CA PHE A 243 -19.25 -0.90 -2.40
C PHE A 243 -17.80 -0.82 -2.88
N LEU A 244 -16.84 -1.20 -2.03
CA LEU A 244 -15.40 -1.11 -2.36
C LEU A 244 -14.93 -2.25 -3.26
N SER A 245 -15.34 -3.48 -2.97
CA SER A 245 -14.71 -4.69 -3.54
C SER A 245 -15.70 -5.74 -4.04
N GLY A 246 -16.99 -5.42 -4.13
CA GLY A 246 -18.02 -6.42 -4.44
C GLY A 246 -18.23 -7.43 -3.30
N GLY A 247 -17.82 -7.09 -2.07
CA GLY A 247 -18.06 -7.88 -0.86
C GLY A 247 -16.86 -8.72 -0.42
N LYS A 248 -15.73 -8.62 -1.13
CA LYS A 248 -14.50 -9.36 -0.81
C LYS A 248 -13.84 -8.82 0.44
N LYS A 249 -13.35 -9.73 1.26
CA LYS A 249 -12.53 -9.46 2.44
C LYS A 249 -11.09 -9.90 2.13
N ASN A 250 -10.11 -9.07 2.45
CA ASN A 250 -8.68 -9.34 2.28
C ASN A 250 -8.26 -9.74 0.86
N GLY A 251 -8.81 -9.08 -0.16
CA GLY A 251 -8.28 -9.17 -1.53
C GLY A 251 -8.29 -10.55 -2.20
N ARG A 252 -9.10 -11.51 -1.75
CA ARG A 252 -9.23 -12.82 -2.43
C ARG A 252 -10.17 -12.72 -3.62
N PHE A 253 -9.60 -12.53 -4.80
CA PHE A 253 -10.33 -12.35 -6.05
C PHE A 253 -10.38 -13.62 -6.89
N SER A 254 -11.40 -13.73 -7.74
CA SER A 254 -11.58 -14.83 -8.68
C SER A 254 -10.78 -14.66 -9.97
N GLY A 255 -10.37 -13.44 -10.28
CA GLY A 255 -9.59 -13.08 -11.46
C GLY A 255 -9.08 -11.64 -11.38
N TRP A 256 -8.12 -11.31 -12.22
CA TRP A 256 -7.49 -9.99 -12.27
C TRP A 256 -8.49 -8.88 -12.59
N GLN A 257 -9.57 -9.17 -13.35
CA GLN A 257 -10.59 -8.18 -13.67
C GLN A 257 -11.32 -7.67 -12.42
N GLU A 258 -11.75 -8.61 -11.57
CA GLU A 258 -12.43 -8.30 -10.31
C GLU A 258 -11.49 -7.56 -9.36
N ALA A 259 -10.22 -8.00 -9.34
CA ALA A 259 -9.17 -7.41 -8.53
C ALA A 259 -8.89 -5.94 -8.92
N TYR A 260 -8.72 -5.67 -10.21
CA TYR A 260 -8.44 -4.32 -10.71
C TYR A 260 -9.65 -3.39 -10.70
N GLU A 261 -10.89 -3.91 -10.74
CA GLU A 261 -12.07 -3.08 -10.49
C GLU A 261 -12.08 -2.59 -9.03
N ALA A 262 -11.72 -3.44 -8.06
CA ALA A 262 -11.63 -3.07 -6.66
C ALA A 262 -10.50 -2.07 -6.39
N VAL A 263 -9.28 -2.32 -6.91
CA VAL A 263 -8.16 -1.37 -6.81
C VAL A 263 -8.50 -0.03 -7.46
N GLY A 264 -9.04 -0.06 -8.69
CA GLY A 264 -9.44 1.15 -9.39
C GLY A 264 -10.48 1.96 -8.63
N ARG A 265 -11.39 1.29 -7.92
CA ARG A 265 -12.40 1.93 -7.05
C ARG A 265 -11.76 2.64 -5.88
N LEU A 266 -10.82 2.00 -5.20
CA LEU A 266 -10.09 2.63 -4.09
C LEU A 266 -9.33 3.87 -4.56
N CYS A 267 -8.57 3.75 -5.65
CA CYS A 267 -7.86 4.89 -6.22
C CYS A 267 -8.80 6.06 -6.57
N GLU A 268 -9.99 5.80 -7.14
CA GLU A 268 -10.96 6.87 -7.46
C GLU A 268 -11.52 7.56 -6.21
N LEU A 269 -11.71 6.82 -5.12
CA LEU A 269 -12.27 7.35 -3.88
C LEU A 269 -11.24 8.11 -3.03
N GLU A 270 -9.97 7.72 -3.13
CA GLU A 270 -8.85 8.35 -2.44
C GLU A 270 -8.33 9.60 -3.15
N ALA A 271 -8.49 9.65 -4.47
CA ALA A 271 -7.88 10.70 -5.27
C ALA A 271 -8.50 12.07 -4.99
N SER A 272 -7.61 13.05 -4.77
CA SER A 272 -7.96 14.47 -4.73
C SER A 272 -7.95 15.12 -6.13
N GLU A 273 -7.34 14.44 -7.10
CA GLU A 273 -7.17 14.86 -8.49
C GLU A 273 -7.66 13.75 -9.44
N GLU A 274 -7.78 14.05 -10.73
CA GLU A 274 -8.22 13.07 -11.72
C GLU A 274 -7.18 11.95 -11.88
N THR A 275 -7.52 10.76 -11.39
CA THR A 275 -6.69 9.56 -11.59
C THR A 275 -7.01 8.92 -12.93
N MET A 276 -5.95 8.61 -13.67
CA MET A 276 -5.98 7.94 -14.95
C MET A 276 -5.45 6.51 -14.81
N TYR A 277 -5.97 5.62 -15.65
CA TYR A 277 -5.72 4.20 -15.59
C TYR A 277 -5.29 3.64 -16.95
N ASP A 278 -4.59 2.51 -16.95
CA ASP A 278 -4.42 1.69 -18.15
C ASP A 278 -4.18 0.22 -17.78
N LEU A 279 -4.30 -0.66 -18.78
CA LEU A 279 -3.92 -2.06 -18.67
C LEU A 279 -2.74 -2.29 -19.61
N ILE A 280 -1.60 -2.67 -19.06
CA ILE A 280 -0.35 -2.85 -19.82
C ILE A 280 0.13 -4.29 -19.70
N TYR A 281 0.84 -4.81 -20.71
CA TYR A 281 1.48 -6.12 -20.60
C TYR A 281 2.94 -5.92 -20.24
N PHE A 282 3.25 -5.86 -18.94
CA PHE A 282 4.60 -5.58 -18.46
C PHE A 282 5.52 -6.79 -18.67
N ASP A 283 5.07 -7.97 -18.28
CA ASP A 283 5.82 -9.21 -18.40
C ASP A 283 5.27 -10.16 -19.47
N ALA A 284 5.86 -11.34 -19.56
CA ALA A 284 5.58 -12.29 -20.63
C ALA A 284 4.22 -12.98 -20.51
N ASP A 285 3.52 -12.86 -19.38
CA ASP A 285 2.25 -13.53 -19.16
C ASP A 285 1.08 -12.84 -19.92
N ASP A 286 -0.13 -13.37 -19.76
CA ASP A 286 -1.33 -12.87 -20.44
C ASP A 286 -2.26 -12.06 -19.52
N ILE A 287 -1.82 -11.78 -18.30
CA ILE A 287 -2.50 -10.93 -17.32
C ILE A 287 -1.88 -9.53 -17.45
N PRO A 288 -2.64 -8.51 -17.86
CA PRO A 288 -2.08 -7.17 -17.88
C PRO A 288 -1.86 -6.65 -16.46
N GLU A 289 -0.87 -5.80 -16.23
CA GLU A 289 -0.75 -4.98 -15.03
C GLU A 289 -1.68 -3.76 -15.10
N LEU A 290 -2.22 -3.38 -13.94
CA LEU A 290 -3.00 -2.15 -13.78
C LEU A 290 -2.07 -0.98 -13.50
N VAL A 291 -2.13 0.03 -14.36
CA VAL A 291 -1.55 1.36 -14.11
C VAL A 291 -2.63 2.25 -13.48
N ALA A 292 -2.27 3.00 -12.43
CA ALA A 292 -3.14 4.03 -11.86
C ALA A 292 -2.31 5.23 -11.39
N GLY A 293 -2.72 6.46 -11.70
CA GLY A 293 -2.05 7.64 -11.16
C GLY A 293 -2.44 8.94 -11.83
N VAL A 294 -1.77 10.02 -11.44
CA VAL A 294 -1.96 11.36 -12.03
C VAL A 294 -0.80 11.61 -13.01
N ASN A 295 -1.13 11.67 -14.30
CA ASN A 295 -0.15 11.88 -15.36
C ASN A 295 0.66 13.17 -15.12
N GLY A 296 1.98 13.06 -15.13
CA GLY A 296 2.91 14.14 -14.82
C GLY A 296 3.21 14.35 -13.33
N TYR A 297 2.66 13.53 -12.44
CA TYR A 297 2.84 13.68 -10.99
C TYR A 297 3.23 12.38 -10.27
N TYR A 298 2.46 11.31 -10.41
CA TYR A 298 2.82 9.99 -9.88
C TYR A 298 2.19 8.85 -10.68
N THR A 299 2.75 7.65 -10.54
CA THR A 299 2.15 6.42 -11.06
C THR A 299 2.30 5.28 -10.06
N SER A 300 1.26 4.47 -9.97
CA SER A 300 1.24 3.17 -9.32
C SER A 300 1.10 2.08 -10.39
N LEU A 301 1.57 0.88 -10.06
CA LEU A 301 1.52 -0.30 -10.90
C LEU A 301 1.18 -1.51 -10.04
N TYR A 302 0.19 -2.29 -10.47
CA TYR A 302 -0.28 -3.46 -9.73
C TYR A 302 -0.26 -4.70 -10.62
N THR A 303 0.28 -5.80 -10.11
CA THR A 303 0.19 -7.12 -10.75
C THR A 303 -0.79 -8.01 -10.00
N TYR A 304 -1.35 -9.00 -10.68
CA TYR A 304 -2.25 -9.97 -10.08
C TYR A 304 -1.68 -11.38 -10.24
N SER A 305 -1.61 -12.12 -9.14
CA SER A 305 -1.11 -13.48 -9.14
C SER A 305 -1.79 -14.30 -8.05
N GLY A 306 -2.19 -15.54 -8.38
CA GLY A 306 -2.66 -16.50 -7.40
C GLY A 306 -3.93 -16.12 -6.61
N GLY A 307 -4.76 -15.18 -7.12
CA GLY A 307 -5.94 -14.69 -6.40
C GLY A 307 -5.74 -13.36 -5.67
N THR A 308 -4.53 -12.80 -5.70
CA THR A 308 -4.11 -11.64 -4.91
C THR A 308 -3.55 -10.54 -5.83
N VAL A 309 -3.72 -9.27 -5.43
CA VAL A 309 -3.06 -8.12 -6.06
C VAL A 309 -1.80 -7.77 -5.30
N TYR A 310 -0.75 -7.39 -6.02
CA TYR A 310 0.49 -6.91 -5.43
C TYR A 310 0.81 -5.52 -5.98
N PRO A 311 1.01 -4.50 -5.12
CA PRO A 311 1.53 -3.20 -5.54
C PRO A 311 3.01 -3.34 -5.90
N LEU A 312 3.33 -3.17 -7.18
CA LEU A 312 4.71 -3.14 -7.70
C LEU A 312 5.33 -1.75 -7.56
N MET A 313 4.52 -0.72 -7.80
CA MET A 313 4.84 0.68 -7.61
C MET A 313 3.67 1.30 -6.86
N ASP A 314 3.95 1.99 -5.75
CA ASP A 314 2.92 2.65 -4.95
C ASP A 314 3.18 4.16 -4.90
N GLY A 315 2.44 4.92 -5.70
CA GLY A 315 2.50 6.38 -5.71
C GLY A 315 3.86 6.96 -6.12
N TRP A 316 4.61 6.25 -6.98
CA TRP A 316 5.95 6.66 -7.39
C TRP A 316 5.91 7.99 -8.15
N ARG A 317 6.50 9.03 -7.55
CA ARG A 317 6.41 10.41 -8.03
C ARG A 317 7.41 10.71 -9.15
N TYR A 318 7.00 11.54 -10.09
CA TYR A 318 7.85 12.05 -11.17
C TYR A 318 7.41 13.46 -11.60
N GLY A 319 8.12 14.05 -12.56
CA GLY A 319 7.86 15.42 -13.05
C GLY A 319 8.65 16.51 -12.33
N ALA A 320 9.44 16.16 -11.31
CA ALA A 320 10.31 17.07 -10.57
C ALA A 320 11.75 16.54 -10.48
N MET A 321 12.71 17.47 -10.30
CA MET A 321 14.13 17.16 -10.05
C MET A 321 14.80 16.26 -11.09
N GLY A 322 14.38 16.35 -12.37
CA GLY A 322 15.00 15.57 -13.46
C GLY A 322 14.42 14.17 -13.67
N ASN A 323 13.44 13.73 -12.87
CA ASN A 323 12.70 12.50 -13.11
C ASN A 323 11.55 12.74 -14.11
N ALA A 324 11.69 12.22 -15.33
CA ALA A 324 10.69 12.40 -16.40
C ALA A 324 9.52 11.40 -16.34
N GLY A 325 9.58 10.38 -15.48
CA GLY A 325 8.60 9.29 -15.40
C GLY A 325 9.22 7.93 -15.64
N TYR A 326 8.36 6.91 -15.66
CA TYR A 326 8.77 5.52 -15.71
C TYR A 326 8.39 4.91 -17.04
N GLU A 327 9.28 4.12 -17.62
CA GLU A 327 9.05 3.44 -18.89
C GLU A 327 9.19 1.94 -18.70
N TYR A 328 8.43 1.16 -19.47
CA TYR A 328 8.55 -0.29 -19.48
C TYR A 328 8.75 -0.82 -20.89
N CYS A 329 9.38 -1.99 -20.99
CA CYS A 329 9.45 -2.76 -22.22
C CYS A 329 8.26 -3.73 -22.24
N PRO A 330 7.29 -3.59 -23.16
CA PRO A 330 6.14 -4.49 -23.24
C PRO A 330 6.57 -5.95 -23.37
N ARG A 331 6.00 -6.80 -22.52
CA ARG A 331 6.30 -8.24 -22.40
C ARG A 331 7.77 -8.58 -22.11
N GLY A 332 8.53 -7.59 -21.65
CA GLY A 332 9.97 -7.71 -21.39
C GLY A 332 10.32 -7.93 -19.93
N ASN A 333 9.36 -7.79 -19.00
CA ASN A 333 9.58 -7.74 -17.55
C ASN A 333 10.69 -6.73 -17.18
N ARG A 334 10.67 -5.54 -17.79
CA ARG A 334 11.71 -4.53 -17.58
C ARG A 334 11.12 -3.14 -17.52
N LEU A 335 11.47 -2.43 -16.47
CA LEU A 335 11.20 -1.03 -16.23
C LEU A 335 12.52 -0.26 -16.25
N ARG A 336 12.48 0.98 -16.74
CA ARG A 336 13.56 1.93 -16.55
C ARG A 336 13.05 3.30 -16.11
N ASN A 337 13.92 4.03 -15.43
CA ASN A 337 13.70 5.43 -15.06
C ASN A 337 14.99 6.21 -15.26
N TYR A 338 14.87 7.47 -15.64
CA TYR A 338 15.99 8.40 -15.71
C TYR A 338 15.84 9.49 -14.67
N ASN A 339 16.95 9.83 -14.03
CA ASN A 339 17.04 10.95 -13.10
C ASN A 339 18.32 11.76 -13.38
N SER A 340 18.35 13.03 -12.98
CA SER A 340 19.52 13.88 -13.19
C SER A 340 19.72 14.87 -12.06
N ASP A 341 20.95 14.93 -11.55
CA ASP A 341 21.37 15.94 -10.59
C ASP A 341 22.18 17.05 -11.29
N TYR A 342 22.30 18.19 -10.62
CA TYR A 342 23.14 19.32 -11.04
C TYR A 342 22.91 19.73 -12.50
N ALA A 343 21.64 19.82 -12.92
CA ALA A 343 21.25 20.16 -14.29
C ALA A 343 21.85 19.22 -15.37
N GLY A 344 22.00 17.92 -15.05
CA GLY A 344 22.49 16.91 -15.99
C GLY A 344 23.99 16.65 -15.92
N ALA A 345 24.72 17.26 -14.98
CA ALA A 345 26.13 16.93 -14.76
C ALA A 345 26.30 15.50 -14.23
N ILE A 346 25.28 14.98 -13.52
CA ILE A 346 25.19 13.57 -13.15
C ILE A 346 23.83 13.05 -13.62
N MET A 347 23.85 11.96 -14.38
CA MET A 347 22.65 11.30 -14.86
C MET A 347 22.60 9.87 -14.32
N TYR A 348 21.38 9.41 -14.02
CA TYR A 348 21.11 8.05 -13.58
C TYR A 348 20.10 7.41 -14.52
N ALA A 349 20.34 6.14 -14.85
CA ALA A 349 19.34 5.26 -15.45
C ALA A 349 19.19 4.03 -14.55
N THR A 350 18.04 3.87 -13.93
CA THR A 350 17.75 2.73 -13.05
C THR A 350 16.89 1.73 -13.79
N TYR A 351 17.32 0.47 -13.81
CA TYR A 351 16.62 -0.65 -14.46
C TYR A 351 16.07 -1.58 -13.39
N MET A 352 14.82 -1.97 -13.54
CA MET A 352 14.09 -2.78 -12.58
C MET A 352 13.27 -3.87 -13.28
N GLU A 353 13.01 -4.95 -12.57
CA GLU A 353 12.24 -6.11 -13.05
C GLU A 353 11.33 -6.62 -11.91
N ILE A 354 10.20 -7.24 -12.24
CA ILE A 354 9.37 -7.94 -11.25
C ILE A 354 10.12 -9.20 -10.82
N GLY A 355 10.38 -9.35 -9.52
CA GLY A 355 10.96 -10.56 -8.96
C GLY A 355 9.92 -11.60 -8.55
N ASP A 356 10.40 -12.80 -8.20
CA ASP A 356 9.57 -13.95 -7.81
C ASP A 356 8.65 -13.70 -6.60
N SER A 357 8.97 -12.70 -5.77
CA SER A 357 8.15 -12.25 -4.63
C SER A 357 7.07 -11.23 -5.00
N HIS A 358 6.83 -10.96 -6.29
CA HIS A 358 5.94 -9.91 -6.79
C HIS A 358 6.34 -8.51 -6.28
N THR A 359 7.65 -8.24 -6.26
CA THR A 359 8.23 -6.94 -5.89
C THR A 359 9.03 -6.36 -7.06
N MET A 360 9.03 -5.04 -7.19
CA MET A 360 9.87 -4.34 -8.18
C MET A 360 11.32 -4.25 -7.67
N ASN A 361 12.25 -4.95 -8.33
CA ASN A 361 13.62 -5.07 -7.89
C ASN A 361 14.58 -4.33 -8.83
N THR A 362 15.48 -3.52 -8.28
CA THR A 362 16.57 -2.91 -9.07
C THR A 362 17.57 -3.97 -9.50
N VAL A 363 17.77 -4.12 -10.82
CA VAL A 363 18.72 -5.07 -11.41
C VAL A 363 20.02 -4.39 -11.85
N ALA A 364 19.94 -3.12 -12.24
CA ALA A 364 21.10 -2.33 -12.61
C ALA A 364 20.84 -0.83 -12.45
N GLU A 365 21.89 -0.08 -12.14
CA GLU A 365 21.92 1.37 -12.24
C GLU A 365 23.11 1.79 -13.10
N ILE A 366 22.86 2.63 -14.09
CA ILE A 366 23.90 3.36 -14.82
C ILE A 366 23.99 4.75 -14.22
N LYS A 367 25.16 5.11 -13.68
CA LYS A 367 25.50 6.49 -13.33
C LYS A 367 26.45 7.06 -14.37
N THR A 368 26.09 8.15 -15.02
CA THR A 368 26.98 8.88 -15.93
C THR A 368 27.39 10.20 -15.30
N VAL A 369 28.70 10.40 -15.17
CA VAL A 369 29.32 11.63 -14.66
C VAL A 369 29.86 12.41 -15.86
N ASN A 370 29.28 13.58 -16.14
CA ASN A 370 29.54 14.39 -17.32
C ASN A 370 30.54 15.54 -17.06
N PHE A 371 31.48 15.39 -16.12
CA PHE A 371 32.51 16.38 -15.78
C PHE A 371 33.79 15.68 -15.28
N ASP A 372 34.92 16.41 -15.27
CA ASP A 372 36.17 15.93 -14.64
C ASP A 372 36.03 16.16 -13.13
N ASP A 373 35.78 15.08 -12.39
CA ASP A 373 35.82 15.08 -10.92
C ASP A 373 37.30 15.02 -10.46
N VAL A 374 37.98 16.17 -10.55
CA VAL A 374 39.43 16.30 -10.33
C VAL A 374 39.77 15.99 -8.88
N ASN A 375 38.90 16.38 -7.95
CA ASN A 375 39.10 16.22 -6.51
C ASN A 375 38.47 14.94 -5.94
N GLN A 376 37.75 14.16 -6.77
CA GLN A 376 37.11 12.88 -6.43
C GLN A 376 36.05 13.01 -5.33
N ASN A 377 35.38 14.15 -5.25
CA ASN A 377 34.32 14.39 -4.28
C ASN A 377 32.93 13.94 -4.80
N GLY A 378 32.83 13.59 -6.08
CA GLY A 378 31.59 13.12 -6.73
C GLY A 378 30.55 14.20 -7.03
N MET A 379 30.92 15.48 -6.97
CA MET A 379 30.04 16.64 -7.14
C MET A 379 30.75 17.70 -8.02
N PRO A 380 30.03 18.40 -8.91
CA PRO A 380 30.66 19.42 -9.74
C PRO A 380 30.99 20.68 -8.94
N ASP A 381 32.25 21.11 -8.99
CA ASP A 381 32.76 22.29 -8.30
C ASP A 381 33.07 23.46 -9.26
N GLU A 382 33.33 24.68 -8.72
CA GLU A 382 33.62 25.87 -9.54
C GLU A 382 34.76 25.64 -10.55
N ASP A 383 35.79 24.87 -10.17
CA ASP A 383 36.95 24.56 -11.00
C ASP A 383 36.65 23.53 -12.10
N GLU A 384 35.50 22.85 -12.05
CA GLU A 384 35.12 21.73 -12.93
C GLU A 384 33.99 22.11 -13.90
N MET A 385 33.39 23.29 -13.71
CA MET A 385 32.28 23.81 -14.52
C MET A 385 32.58 23.88 -16.02
N ASP A 386 33.82 24.20 -16.40
CA ASP A 386 34.24 24.30 -17.81
C ASP A 386 34.18 22.96 -18.54
N SER A 387 34.14 21.86 -17.78
CA SER A 387 34.30 20.50 -18.25
C SER A 387 32.95 19.78 -18.42
N ILE A 388 31.89 20.33 -17.82
CA ILE A 388 30.53 19.80 -17.87
C ILE A 388 30.05 19.63 -19.32
N GLY A 389 29.58 18.42 -19.64
CA GLY A 389 28.98 18.06 -20.93
C GLY A 389 29.98 17.87 -22.08
N ARG A 390 31.29 17.95 -21.83
CA ARG A 390 32.32 17.72 -22.88
C ARG A 390 32.66 16.24 -23.08
N TYR A 391 32.60 15.45 -22.01
CA TYR A 391 32.84 14.01 -21.98
C TYR A 391 32.11 13.44 -20.76
N GLY A 392 31.92 12.13 -20.74
CA GLY A 392 31.27 11.47 -19.60
C GLY A 392 31.78 10.06 -19.39
N VAL A 393 31.91 9.69 -18.12
CA VAL A 393 32.25 8.32 -17.69
C VAL A 393 31.01 7.67 -17.11
N SER A 394 30.71 6.46 -17.57
CA SER A 394 29.54 5.70 -17.11
C SER A 394 29.96 4.56 -16.19
N TYR A 395 29.14 4.31 -15.18
CA TYR A 395 29.34 3.26 -14.20
C TYR A 395 28.08 2.41 -14.13
N ILE A 396 28.20 1.10 -14.30
CA ILE A 396 27.14 0.13 -14.01
C ILE A 396 27.36 -0.40 -12.59
N ASN A 397 26.41 -0.17 -11.70
CA ASN A 397 26.47 -0.62 -10.29
C ASN A 397 27.80 -0.22 -9.61
N GLY A 398 28.31 0.98 -9.92
CA GLY A 398 29.56 1.52 -9.37
C GLY A 398 30.85 1.08 -10.07
N ARG A 399 30.79 0.18 -11.06
CA ARG A 399 31.94 -0.22 -11.88
C ARG A 399 31.93 0.56 -13.19
N GLU A 400 33.07 1.13 -13.58
CA GLU A 400 33.22 1.78 -14.89
C GLU A 400 32.80 0.81 -16.02
N ALA A 401 31.97 1.33 -16.91
CA ALA A 401 31.30 0.56 -17.96
C ALA A 401 31.54 1.21 -19.32
N THR A 402 31.69 0.36 -20.32
CA THR A 402 31.75 0.75 -21.72
C THR A 402 30.38 1.20 -22.24
N GLN A 403 30.38 1.91 -23.36
CA GLN A 403 29.14 2.33 -24.01
C GLN A 403 28.31 1.13 -24.47
N GLU A 404 28.96 0.05 -24.92
CA GLU A 404 28.31 -1.18 -25.35
C GLU A 404 27.62 -1.90 -24.18
N GLU A 405 28.24 -1.95 -23.00
CA GLU A 405 27.62 -2.51 -21.79
C GLU A 405 26.39 -1.70 -21.36
N CYS A 406 26.46 -0.37 -21.44
CA CYS A 406 25.33 0.51 -21.14
C CYS A 406 24.18 0.33 -22.14
N ALA A 407 24.49 0.27 -23.43
CA ALA A 407 23.52 0.08 -24.50
C ALA A 407 22.81 -1.29 -24.44
N ALA A 408 23.46 -2.32 -23.89
CA ALA A 408 22.84 -3.63 -23.69
C ALA A 408 21.73 -3.62 -22.64
N LEU A 409 21.84 -2.77 -21.61
CA LEU A 409 20.78 -2.59 -20.61
C LEU A 409 19.61 -1.79 -21.18
N ASP A 410 19.92 -0.81 -22.03
CA ASP A 410 18.94 0.07 -22.68
C ASP A 410 18.26 -0.56 -23.91
N ALA A 411 18.61 -1.80 -24.24
CA ALA A 411 18.06 -2.51 -25.38
C ALA A 411 16.58 -2.86 -25.16
N GLY A 412 15.73 -2.46 -26.12
CA GLY A 412 14.30 -2.74 -26.10
C GLY A 412 13.50 -1.57 -26.67
N GLU A 413 12.21 -1.80 -26.91
CA GLU A 413 11.26 -0.73 -27.19
C GLU A 413 10.57 -0.37 -25.89
N TYR A 414 10.89 0.79 -25.35
CA TYR A 414 10.33 1.29 -24.11
C TYR A 414 9.21 2.29 -24.37
N VAL A 415 8.17 2.21 -23.57
CA VAL A 415 7.03 3.12 -23.59
C VAL A 415 6.72 3.60 -22.17
N PHE A 416 6.25 4.83 -22.05
CA PHE A 416 5.88 5.39 -20.74
C PHE A 416 4.74 4.60 -20.09
N ILE A 417 4.89 4.37 -18.78
CA ILE A 417 3.81 3.94 -17.90
C ILE A 417 2.97 5.18 -17.59
N GLN A 418 1.79 5.27 -18.20
CA GLN A 418 0.87 6.38 -18.03
C GLN A 418 -0.58 5.91 -18.19
N GLY A 419 -1.50 6.57 -17.51
CA GLY A 419 -2.93 6.27 -17.64
C GLY A 419 -3.50 6.91 -18.91
N THR A 420 -4.33 6.16 -19.64
CA THR A 420 -5.03 6.64 -20.85
C THR A 420 -6.55 6.58 -20.74
N LYS A 421 -7.06 6.00 -19.65
CA LYS A 421 -8.47 5.73 -19.40
C LYS A 421 -8.92 6.43 -18.14
N THR A 422 -10.12 6.98 -18.16
CA THR A 422 -10.87 7.28 -16.95
C THR A 422 -11.25 5.98 -16.24
N PHE A 423 -11.70 6.06 -14.99
CA PHE A 423 -12.12 4.86 -14.28
C PHE A 423 -13.34 4.16 -14.93
N GLU A 424 -14.28 4.92 -15.50
CA GLU A 424 -15.41 4.33 -16.22
C GLU A 424 -14.95 3.53 -17.46
N GLU A 425 -13.96 4.06 -18.18
CA GLU A 425 -13.35 3.37 -19.31
C GLU A 425 -12.55 2.13 -18.89
N LEU A 426 -11.82 2.18 -17.76
CA LEU A 426 -11.20 1.00 -17.17
C LEU A 426 -12.25 -0.07 -16.89
N ARG A 427 -13.33 0.27 -16.17
CA ARG A 427 -14.40 -0.69 -15.86
C ARG A 427 -15.02 -1.32 -17.08
N ASN A 428 -15.13 -0.58 -18.18
CA ASN A 428 -15.62 -1.13 -19.45
C ASN A 428 -14.60 -2.08 -20.10
N ALA A 429 -13.28 -1.83 -19.93
CA ALA A 429 -12.22 -2.70 -20.43
C ALA A 429 -12.06 -4.00 -19.61
N LEU A 430 -12.53 -4.03 -18.37
CA LEU A 430 -12.49 -5.20 -17.48
C LEU A 430 -13.65 -6.20 -17.69
N ARG A 431 -14.60 -5.89 -18.59
CA ARG A 431 -15.85 -6.67 -18.78
C ARG A 431 -15.79 -7.74 -19.86
#